data_AF-A0A6M1PPC3-F1
#
_entry.id   AF-A0A6M1PPC3-F1
#
_cell.length_a   1.000
_cell.length_b   1.000
_cell.length_c   1.000
_cell.angle_alpha   90.00
_cell.angle_beta   90.00
_cell.angle_gamma   90.00
#
_symmetry.space_group_name_H-M   'P 1'
#
loop_
_entity.id
_entity.type
_entity.pdbx_description
1 polymer ?
#
loop_
_entity_poly.entity_id
_entity_poly.type
_entity_poly.pdbx_seq_one_letter_code
_entity_poly.pdbx_strand_id
1 'polypeptide(L)'
;MSMISKWLKKKESKELLTKLETVKELMPTADITDFFSKLMDTYSESQITKRELAQIHAQKEILILEIQNKYDLYHSVFDKVFAERRVAIDKNFEIIDKGLASGDKDLISMGLQNLSKVVSSSPFGNIQQLSNMLEGNKIIEI
;
A
#
# COMPACT_ATOMS: atom_id res chain seq x y z
N MET A 1 12.79 25.45 -8.18
CA MET A 1 11.49 25.84 -8.78
C MET A 1 11.72 26.36 -10.19
N SER A 2 11.10 25.73 -11.20
CA SER A 2 11.31 25.99 -12.64
C SER A 2 10.80 27.39 -13.08
N MET A 3 11.51 28.05 -14.00
CA MET A 3 11.13 29.34 -14.62
C MET A 3 9.69 29.35 -15.18
N ILE A 4 9.20 28.18 -15.59
CA ILE A 4 7.88 27.98 -16.20
C ILE A 4 6.77 28.26 -15.17
N SER A 5 6.96 27.90 -13.90
CA SER A 5 5.95 28.14 -12.86
C SER A 5 5.84 29.63 -12.48
N LYS A 6 6.94 30.38 -12.57
CA LYS A 6 6.93 31.85 -12.38
C LYS A 6 6.20 32.57 -13.51
N TRP A 7 6.32 32.09 -14.75
CA TRP A 7 5.67 32.71 -15.91
C TRP A 7 4.16 32.46 -15.93
N LEU A 8 3.72 31.23 -15.62
CA LEU A 8 2.30 30.87 -15.50
C LEU A 8 1.58 31.71 -14.43
N LYS A 9 2.19 31.84 -13.25
CA LYS A 9 1.65 32.65 -12.13
C LYS A 9 1.54 34.15 -12.50
N LYS A 10 2.45 34.67 -13.32
CA LYS A 10 2.46 36.06 -13.79
C LYS A 10 1.41 36.32 -14.88
N LYS A 11 1.09 35.32 -15.70
CA LYS A 11 0.07 35.41 -16.75
C LYS A 11 -1.34 35.39 -16.16
N GLU A 12 -1.64 34.47 -15.23
CA GLU A 12 -2.92 34.44 -14.49
C GLU A 12 -3.16 35.75 -13.72
N SER A 13 -2.14 36.30 -13.07
CA SER A 13 -2.25 37.57 -12.35
C SER A 13 -2.62 38.75 -13.26
N LYS A 14 -2.08 38.83 -14.49
CA LYS A 14 -2.45 39.88 -15.46
C LYS A 14 -3.87 39.75 -16.00
N GLU A 15 -4.33 38.52 -16.21
CA GLU A 15 -5.69 38.26 -16.70
C GLU A 15 -6.75 38.57 -15.64
N LEU A 16 -6.44 38.34 -14.37
CA LEU A 16 -7.30 38.76 -13.27
C LEU A 16 -7.38 40.29 -13.17
N LEU A 17 -6.26 41.01 -13.25
CA LEU A 17 -6.22 42.47 -13.16
C LEU A 17 -7.02 43.17 -14.27
N THR A 18 -6.98 42.64 -15.49
CA THR A 18 -7.73 43.19 -16.63
C THR A 18 -9.23 42.99 -16.50
N LYS A 19 -9.69 41.83 -16.02
CA LYS A 19 -11.11 41.58 -15.73
C LYS A 19 -11.64 42.46 -14.59
N LEU A 20 -10.78 42.80 -13.63
CA LEU A 20 -11.10 43.66 -12.50
C LEU A 20 -11.28 45.14 -12.91
N GLU A 21 -10.51 45.62 -13.87
CA GLU A 21 -10.70 46.96 -14.45
C GLU A 21 -12.05 47.10 -15.14
N THR A 22 -12.52 46.04 -15.82
CA THR A 22 -13.82 46.03 -16.50
C THR A 22 -15.01 46.07 -15.54
N VAL A 23 -14.89 45.42 -14.37
CA VAL A 23 -15.95 45.43 -13.34
C VAL A 23 -16.09 46.79 -12.66
N LYS A 24 -14.99 47.57 -12.60
CA LYS A 24 -14.96 48.90 -12.00
C LYS A 24 -15.81 49.94 -12.75
N GLU A 25 -16.08 49.71 -14.04
CA GLU A 25 -16.88 50.60 -14.90
C GLU A 25 -18.40 50.33 -14.77
N LEU A 26 -18.82 49.23 -14.15
CA LEU A 26 -20.20 48.74 -14.21
C LEU A 26 -20.93 48.71 -12.84
N MET A 27 -20.27 49.02 -11.72
CA MET A 27 -20.87 48.98 -10.37
C MET A 27 -20.49 50.18 -9.49
N PRO A 28 -21.34 50.58 -8.52
CA PRO A 28 -21.00 51.58 -7.51
C PRO A 28 -19.76 51.15 -6.70
N THR A 29 -18.93 52.12 -6.30
CA THR A 29 -17.64 51.87 -5.62
C THR A 29 -17.75 51.08 -4.31
N ALA A 30 -18.92 51.07 -3.66
CA ALA A 30 -19.19 50.30 -2.45
C ALA A 30 -19.28 48.78 -2.72
N ASP A 31 -19.87 48.36 -3.85
CA ASP A 31 -20.04 46.94 -4.21
C ASP A 31 -18.75 46.29 -4.72
N ILE A 32 -17.80 47.11 -5.17
CA ILE A 32 -16.53 46.64 -5.73
C ILE A 32 -15.66 45.99 -4.64
N THR A 33 -15.54 46.63 -3.47
CA THR A 33 -14.69 46.11 -2.37
C THR A 33 -15.21 44.77 -1.83
N ASP A 34 -16.52 44.62 -1.68
CA ASP A 34 -17.16 43.38 -1.24
C ASP A 34 -16.98 42.26 -2.29
N PHE A 35 -17.12 42.59 -3.57
CA PHE A 35 -16.83 41.67 -4.67
C PHE A 35 -15.37 41.19 -4.65
N PHE A 36 -14.41 42.10 -4.46
CA PHE A 36 -12.99 41.76 -4.33
C PHE A 36 -12.70 40.89 -3.11
N SER A 37 -13.27 41.20 -1.95
CA SER A 37 -13.12 40.38 -0.74
C SER A 37 -13.63 38.97 -1.01
N LYS A 38 -14.85 38.84 -1.54
CA LYS A 38 -15.47 37.55 -1.81
C LYS A 38 -14.71 36.73 -2.86
N LEU A 39 -14.16 37.37 -3.90
CA LEU A 39 -13.27 36.73 -4.86
C LEU A 39 -11.97 36.24 -4.21
N MET A 40 -11.36 37.06 -3.36
CA MET A 40 -10.13 36.69 -2.67
C MET A 40 -10.35 35.53 -1.69
N ASP A 41 -11.47 35.55 -0.98
CA ASP A 41 -11.90 34.47 -0.07
C ASP A 41 -12.13 33.18 -0.86
N THR A 42 -12.90 33.24 -1.96
CA THR A 42 -13.15 32.09 -2.85
C THR A 42 -11.85 31.53 -3.45
N TYR A 43 -10.93 32.41 -3.84
CA TYR A 43 -9.62 31.99 -4.36
C TYR A 43 -8.76 31.33 -3.27
N SER A 44 -8.74 31.89 -2.06
CA SER A 44 -8.04 31.32 -0.90
C SER A 44 -8.59 29.94 -0.57
N GLU A 45 -9.91 29.80 -0.48
CA GLU A 45 -10.60 28.54 -0.26
C GLU A 45 -10.27 27.52 -1.36
N SER A 46 -10.30 27.92 -2.63
CA SER A 46 -9.90 27.05 -3.75
C SER A 46 -8.46 26.55 -3.63
N GLN A 47 -7.53 27.37 -3.16
CA GLN A 47 -6.14 26.96 -2.94
C GLN A 47 -6.02 25.99 -1.76
N ILE A 48 -6.79 26.19 -0.69
CA ILE A 48 -6.85 25.26 0.44
C ILE A 48 -7.39 23.91 -0.03
N THR A 49 -8.53 23.89 -0.73
CA THR A 49 -9.11 22.66 -1.28
C THR A 49 -8.14 21.93 -2.21
N LYS A 50 -7.40 22.64 -3.07
CA LYS A 50 -6.38 22.03 -3.94
C LYS A 50 -5.26 21.36 -3.14
N ARG A 51 -4.83 21.97 -2.04
CA ARG A 51 -3.81 21.40 -1.16
C ARG A 51 -4.32 20.17 -0.43
N GLU A 52 -5.54 20.22 0.09
CA GLU A 52 -6.20 19.09 0.75
C GLU A 52 -6.38 17.92 -0.21
N LEU A 53 -6.84 18.17 -1.45
CA LEU A 53 -6.93 17.14 -2.48
C LEU A 53 -5.56 16.52 -2.77
N ALA A 54 -4.52 17.33 -2.94
CA ALA A 54 -3.17 16.82 -3.18
C ALA A 54 -2.67 15.95 -2.00
N GLN A 55 -2.97 16.34 -0.77
CA GLN A 55 -2.64 15.56 0.42
C GLN A 55 -3.40 14.22 0.46
N ILE A 56 -4.71 14.25 0.18
CA ILE A 56 -5.55 13.03 0.12
C ILE A 56 -5.02 12.09 -0.97
N HIS A 57 -4.64 12.61 -2.13
CA HIS A 57 -4.06 11.80 -3.21
C HIS A 57 -2.75 11.15 -2.80
N ALA A 58 -1.84 11.90 -2.18
CA ALA A 58 -0.57 11.36 -1.68
C ALA A 58 -0.79 10.27 -0.61
N GLN A 59 -1.72 10.50 0.34
CA GLN A 59 -2.08 9.49 1.35
C GLN A 59 -2.69 8.24 0.72
N LYS A 60 -3.55 8.41 -0.28
CA LYS A 60 -4.14 7.30 -1.04
C LYS A 60 -3.05 6.45 -1.70
N GLU A 61 -2.08 7.08 -2.35
CA GLU A 61 -0.98 6.39 -3.02
C GLU A 61 -0.13 5.58 -2.03
N ILE A 62 0.19 6.17 -0.87
CA ILE A 62 0.93 5.47 0.20
C ILE A 62 0.15 4.24 0.67
N LEU A 63 -1.15 4.38 0.95
CA LEU A 63 -1.98 3.28 1.44
C LEU A 63 -2.12 2.16 0.40
N ILE A 64 -2.27 2.51 -0.89
CA ILE A 64 -2.31 1.52 -1.97
C ILE A 64 -0.99 0.75 -2.03
N LEU A 65 0.15 1.45 -1.97
CA LEU A 65 1.47 0.82 -2.00
C LEU A 65 1.66 -0.10 -0.79
N GLU A 66 1.21 0.31 0.39
CA GLU A 66 1.28 -0.51 1.60
C GLU A 66 0.45 -1.80 1.46
N ILE A 67 -0.77 -1.70 0.91
CA ILE A 67 -1.63 -2.86 0.65
C ILE A 67 -0.97 -3.81 -0.36
N GLN A 68 -0.40 -3.27 -1.44
CA GLN A 68 0.31 -4.07 -2.46
C GLN A 68 1.51 -4.80 -1.86
N ASN A 69 2.35 -4.10 -1.11
CA ASN A 69 3.51 -4.71 -0.46
C ASN A 69 3.11 -5.81 0.54
N LYS A 70 2.05 -5.59 1.33
CA LYS A 70 1.50 -6.61 2.24
C LYS A 70 1.00 -7.83 1.46
N TYR A 71 0.28 -7.61 0.37
CA TYR A 71 -0.20 -8.68 -0.50
C TYR A 71 0.95 -9.51 -1.06
N ASP A 72 1.93 -8.88 -1.69
CA ASP A 72 3.07 -9.55 -2.32
C ASP A 72 3.87 -10.36 -1.30
N LEU A 73 4.05 -9.80 -0.11
CA LEU A 73 4.73 -10.46 0.97
C LEU A 73 3.98 -11.69 1.48
N TYR A 74 2.67 -11.56 1.76
CA TYR A 74 1.88 -12.70 2.20
C TYR A 74 1.87 -13.81 1.15
N HIS A 75 1.75 -13.46 -0.13
CA HIS A 75 1.85 -14.42 -1.23
C HIS A 75 3.20 -15.14 -1.24
N SER A 76 4.31 -14.40 -1.16
CA SER A 76 5.66 -14.97 -1.14
C SER A 76 5.88 -15.92 0.05
N VAL A 77 5.36 -15.56 1.22
CA VAL A 77 5.39 -16.39 2.42
C VAL A 77 4.57 -17.66 2.20
N PHE A 78 3.35 -17.53 1.68
CA PHE A 78 2.47 -18.67 1.46
C PHE A 78 3.10 -19.66 0.48
N ASP A 79 3.63 -19.17 -0.64
CA ASP A 79 4.30 -20.01 -1.63
C ASP A 79 5.46 -20.80 -1.01
N LYS A 80 6.29 -20.15 -0.18
CA LYS A 80 7.40 -20.82 0.52
C LYS A 80 6.90 -21.86 1.52
N VAL A 81 5.92 -21.52 2.36
CA VAL A 81 5.36 -22.43 3.36
C VAL A 81 4.75 -23.67 2.70
N PHE A 82 3.98 -23.49 1.62
CA PHE A 82 3.39 -24.61 0.91
C PHE A 82 4.43 -25.44 0.14
N ALA A 83 5.46 -24.80 -0.42
CA ALA A 83 6.57 -25.51 -1.05
C ALA A 83 7.34 -26.39 -0.04
N GLU A 84 7.69 -25.84 1.13
CA GLU A 84 8.34 -26.61 2.21
C GLU A 84 7.48 -27.78 2.67
N ARG A 85 6.17 -27.57 2.82
CA ARG A 85 5.24 -28.64 3.20
C ARG A 85 5.15 -29.74 2.13
N ARG A 86 5.15 -29.38 0.85
CA ARG A 86 5.21 -30.35 -0.25
C ARG A 86 6.47 -31.21 -0.14
N VAL A 87 7.63 -30.57 -0.01
CA VAL A 87 8.92 -31.28 0.14
C VAL A 87 8.90 -32.21 1.36
N ALA A 88 8.37 -31.75 2.50
CA ALA A 88 8.26 -32.57 3.69
C ALA A 88 7.33 -33.78 3.50
N ILE A 89 6.19 -33.61 2.82
CA ILE A 89 5.26 -34.69 2.51
C ILE A 89 5.93 -35.71 1.58
N ASP A 90 6.52 -35.25 0.48
CA ASP A 90 7.20 -36.10 -0.50
C ASP A 90 8.33 -36.90 0.18
N LYS A 91 9.09 -36.25 1.06
CA LYS A 91 10.17 -36.92 1.79
C LYS A 91 9.68 -38.02 2.72
N ASN A 92 8.52 -37.82 3.36
CA ASN A 92 7.94 -38.86 4.22
C ASN A 92 7.42 -40.04 3.39
N PHE A 93 6.86 -39.82 2.20
CA PHE A 93 6.53 -40.90 1.28
C PHE A 93 7.78 -41.69 0.85
N GLU A 94 8.88 -41.03 0.51
CA GLU A 94 10.14 -41.72 0.21
C GLU A 94 10.62 -42.62 1.37
N ILE A 95 10.45 -42.17 2.62
CA ILE A 95 10.82 -42.95 3.81
C ILE A 95 9.93 -44.19 3.94
N ILE A 96 8.62 -44.02 3.73
CA ILE A 96 7.64 -45.12 3.76
C ILE A 96 7.97 -46.14 2.67
N ASP A 97 8.19 -45.69 1.44
CA ASP A 97 8.52 -46.55 0.30
C ASP A 97 9.82 -47.34 0.54
N LYS A 98 10.83 -46.70 1.13
CA LYS A 98 12.07 -47.38 1.55
C LYS A 98 11.80 -48.45 2.60
N GLY A 99 11.00 -48.15 3.62
CA GLY A 99 10.63 -49.11 4.65
C GLY A 99 9.82 -50.28 4.10
N LEU A 100 8.93 -50.04 3.13
CA LEU A 100 8.20 -51.10 2.41
C LEU A 100 9.14 -51.99 1.61
N ALA A 101 10.10 -51.40 0.89
CA ALA A 101 11.07 -52.14 0.07
C ALA A 101 12.05 -52.97 0.91
N SER A 102 12.46 -52.48 2.10
CA SER A 102 13.37 -53.19 3.01
C SER A 102 12.68 -54.09 4.02
N GLY A 103 11.35 -54.05 4.13
CA GLY A 103 10.59 -54.73 5.19
C GLY A 103 10.80 -54.13 6.59
N ASP A 104 11.34 -52.91 6.66
CA ASP A 104 11.63 -52.20 7.91
C ASP A 104 10.38 -51.49 8.44
N LYS A 105 9.74 -52.11 9.44
CA LYS A 105 8.52 -51.60 10.08
C LYS A 105 8.74 -50.30 10.86
N ASP A 106 9.97 -50.05 11.33
CA ASP A 106 10.29 -48.84 12.09
C ASP A 106 10.36 -47.64 11.15
N LEU A 107 10.97 -47.80 9.96
CA LEU A 107 10.94 -46.78 8.91
C LEU A 107 9.51 -46.45 8.45
N ILE A 108 8.67 -47.47 8.26
CA ILE A 108 7.26 -47.26 7.88
C ILE A 108 6.53 -46.46 8.97
N SER A 109 6.64 -46.88 10.24
CA SER A 109 6.00 -46.19 11.37
C SER A 109 6.49 -44.74 11.50
N MET A 110 7.80 -44.52 11.38
CA MET A 110 8.40 -43.19 11.45
C MET A 110 7.86 -42.28 10.34
N GLY A 111 7.84 -42.75 9.09
CA GLY A 111 7.32 -41.98 7.96
C GLY A 111 5.84 -41.61 8.14
N LEU A 112 5.01 -42.56 8.60
CA LEU A 112 3.59 -42.32 8.87
C LEU A 112 3.36 -41.32 10.01
N GLN A 113 4.10 -41.43 11.11
CA GLN A 113 4.00 -40.51 12.25
C GLN A 113 4.39 -39.08 11.83
N ASN A 114 5.51 -38.94 11.11
CA ASN A 114 5.97 -37.64 10.63
C ASN A 114 5.00 -37.05 9.61
N LEU A 115 4.50 -37.85 8.66
CA LEU A 115 3.49 -37.42 7.71
C LEU A 115 2.23 -36.93 8.42
N SER A 116 1.72 -37.69 9.39
CA SER A 116 0.57 -37.33 10.22
C SER A 116 0.81 -35.99 10.92
N LYS A 117 1.99 -35.76 11.50
CA LYS A 117 2.36 -34.49 12.13
C LYS A 117 2.36 -33.33 11.14
N VAL A 118 2.92 -33.52 9.95
CA VAL A 118 2.94 -32.48 8.91
C VAL A 118 1.52 -32.14 8.48
N VAL A 119 0.69 -33.12 8.12
CA VAL A 119 -0.68 -32.87 7.60
C VAL A 119 -1.65 -32.38 8.66
N SER A 120 -1.49 -32.78 9.93
CA SER A 120 -2.33 -32.31 11.04
C SER A 120 -1.95 -30.92 11.56
N SER A 121 -0.72 -30.49 11.34
CA SER A 121 -0.28 -29.14 11.70
C SER A 121 -0.82 -28.09 10.72
N SER A 122 -1.24 -26.93 11.22
CA SER A 122 -1.60 -25.79 10.37
C SER A 122 -0.36 -25.28 9.60
N PRO A 123 -0.43 -25.04 8.29
CA PRO A 123 0.63 -24.33 7.55
C PRO A 123 0.87 -22.92 8.12
N PHE A 124 -0.10 -22.41 8.87
CA PHE A 124 -0.14 -21.05 9.38
C PHE A 124 -0.01 -20.96 10.90
N GLY A 125 0.44 -22.03 11.57
CA GLY A 125 0.59 -22.03 13.03
C GLY A 125 1.41 -20.84 13.58
N ASN A 126 2.33 -20.31 12.76
CA ASN A 126 3.17 -19.15 13.11
C ASN A 126 2.82 -17.87 12.34
N ILE A 127 1.71 -17.81 11.58
CA ILE A 127 1.34 -16.59 10.83
C ILE A 127 1.17 -15.40 11.77
N GLN A 128 0.67 -15.61 12.98
CA GLN A 128 0.51 -14.52 13.94
C GLN A 128 1.85 -13.90 14.35
N GLN A 129 2.89 -14.73 14.52
CA GLN A 129 4.24 -14.23 14.79
C GLN A 129 4.80 -13.47 13.58
N LEU A 130 4.54 -13.96 12.37
CA LEU A 130 4.94 -13.28 11.15
C LEU A 130 4.22 -11.94 10.98
N SER A 131 2.89 -11.89 11.19
CA SER A 131 2.11 -10.64 11.17
C SER A 131 2.69 -9.63 12.17
N ASN A 132 3.01 -10.09 13.38
CA ASN A 132 3.59 -9.23 14.42
C ASN A 132 5.01 -8.74 14.07
N MET A 133 5.81 -9.56 13.38
CA MET A 133 7.15 -9.16 12.91
C MET A 133 7.08 -8.16 11.75
N LEU A 134 6.01 -8.21 10.96
CA LEU A 134 5.79 -7.36 9.78
C LEU A 134 5.07 -6.05 10.07
N GLU A 135 4.15 -6.06 11.03
CA GLU A 135 3.45 -4.88 11.51
C GLU A 135 4.26 -4.11 12.56
N GLY A 136 5.22 -4.77 13.20
CA GLY A 136 6.25 -4.10 13.98
C GLY A 136 7.20 -3.35 13.05
N ASN A 137 7.55 -2.11 13.38
CA ASN A 137 8.58 -1.28 12.72
C ASN A 137 10.00 -1.89 12.73
N LYS A 138 10.15 -3.21 12.78
CA LYS A 138 11.43 -3.90 12.73
C LYS A 138 11.73 -4.25 11.27
N ILE A 139 12.83 -3.71 10.77
CA ILE A 139 13.42 -4.12 9.50
C ILE A 139 13.66 -5.63 9.59
N ILE A 140 12.97 -6.41 8.75
CA ILE A 140 13.29 -7.82 8.57
C ILE A 140 14.50 -7.86 7.64
N GLU A 141 15.68 -8.10 8.22
CA GLU A 141 16.85 -8.50 7.44
C GLU A 141 16.59 -9.91 6.89
N ILE A 142 16.62 -10.04 5.57
CA ILE A 142 16.54 -11.31 4.82
C ILE A 142 17.93 -11.61 4.25
#